data_AF-A0A954JBS0-F1
#
_entry.id   AF-A0A954JBS0-F1
#
_cell.length_a   1.000
_cell.length_b   1.000
_cell.length_c   1.000
_cell.angle_alpha   90.00
_cell.angle_beta   90.00
_cell.angle_gamma   90.00
#
_symmetry.space_group_name_H-M   'P 1'
#
loop_
_entity.id
_entity.type
_entity.pdbx_description
1 polymer ?
#
loop_
_entity_poly.entity_id
_entity_poly.type
_entity_poly.pdbx_seq_one_letter_code
_entity_poly.pdbx_strand_id
1 'polypeptide(L)'
;MTTTPSTRGQIRELLQLLASEVQQLEYERDVPHVDITKELVCMWFDDLYHPGRAFDHLFSPAELSALDEFSRFYEDRLSHLPESQGTVRTWLGSPVWREVMDYAHRTHERIVA
;
A
#
# COMPACT_ATOMS: atom_id res chain seq x y z
N MET A 1 24.04 5.31 -11.91
CA MET A 1 23.91 5.21 -10.45
C MET A 1 22.43 5.37 -10.14
N THR A 2 21.71 4.27 -9.91
CA THR A 2 20.33 4.33 -9.42
C THR A 2 20.40 4.63 -7.92
N THR A 3 19.93 5.81 -7.53
CA THR A 3 19.74 6.16 -6.11
C THR A 3 18.66 5.26 -5.53
N THR A 4 18.95 4.56 -4.43
CA THR A 4 17.93 3.86 -3.64
C THR A 4 16.85 4.87 -3.26
N PRO A 5 15.55 4.57 -3.49
CA PRO A 5 14.47 5.47 -3.11
C PRO A 5 14.48 5.72 -1.60
N SER A 6 14.22 6.97 -1.20
CA SER A 6 14.03 7.30 0.22
C SER A 6 12.76 6.63 0.74
N THR A 7 12.62 6.47 2.06
CA THR A 7 11.38 5.94 2.68
C THR A 7 10.13 6.68 2.22
N ARG A 8 10.20 8.02 2.05
CA ARG A 8 9.11 8.81 1.47
C ARG A 8 8.78 8.38 0.02
N GLY A 9 9.80 8.15 -0.79
CA GLY A 9 9.65 7.63 -2.15
C GLY A 9 9.01 6.25 -2.17
N GLN A 10 9.48 5.34 -1.31
CA GLN A 10 8.95 3.98 -1.18
C GLN A 10 7.47 3.97 -0.75
N ILE A 11 7.07 4.81 0.21
CA ILE A 11 5.66 4.95 0.61
C ILE A 11 4.79 5.43 -0.57
N ARG A 12 5.27 6.39 -1.36
CA ARG A 12 4.57 6.87 -2.56
C ARG A 12 4.44 5.75 -3.60
N GLU A 13 5.53 5.05 -3.90
CA GLU A 13 5.55 3.92 -4.85
C GLU A 13 4.60 2.81 -4.40
N LEU A 14 4.59 2.46 -3.10
CA LEU A 14 3.67 1.45 -2.57
C LEU A 14 2.21 1.92 -2.65
N LEU A 15 1.89 3.16 -2.28
CA LEU A 15 0.52 3.67 -2.42
C LEU A 15 0.06 3.69 -3.89
N GLN A 16 0.96 4.00 -4.82
CA GLN A 16 0.68 3.93 -6.25
C GLN A 16 0.40 2.49 -6.71
N LEU A 17 1.19 1.52 -6.23
CA LEU A 17 0.97 0.09 -6.46
C LEU A 17 -0.39 -0.36 -5.89
N LEU A 18 -0.67 -0.05 -4.63
CA LEU A 18 -1.94 -0.40 -3.96
C LEU A 18 -3.15 0.26 -4.64
N ALA A 19 -2.98 1.42 -5.28
CA ALA A 19 -4.05 2.10 -6.01
C ALA A 19 -4.32 1.55 -7.43
N SER A 20 -3.45 0.69 -7.98
CA SER A 20 -3.48 0.34 -9.40
C SER A 20 -3.58 -1.17 -9.64
N GLU A 21 -4.71 -1.59 -10.22
CA GLU A 21 -4.91 -2.97 -10.67
C GLU A 21 -3.82 -3.41 -11.65
N VAL A 22 -3.46 -2.55 -12.60
CA VAL A 22 -2.43 -2.85 -13.61
C VAL A 22 -1.09 -3.09 -12.92
N GLN A 23 -0.68 -2.22 -12.00
CA GLN A 23 0.61 -2.38 -11.32
C GLN A 23 0.63 -3.60 -10.39
N GLN A 24 -0.48 -3.93 -9.73
CA GLN A 24 -0.58 -5.14 -8.90
C GLN A 24 -0.41 -6.42 -9.74
N LEU A 25 -1.03 -6.47 -10.92
CA LEU A 25 -0.89 -7.59 -11.85
C LEU A 25 0.51 -7.68 -12.44
N GLU A 26 1.15 -6.54 -12.72
CA GLU A 26 2.54 -6.50 -13.18
C GLU A 26 3.51 -6.95 -12.07
N TYR A 27 3.31 -6.47 -10.85
CA TYR A 27 4.09 -6.88 -9.69
C TYR A 27 3.97 -8.39 -9.45
N GLU A 28 2.76 -8.96 -9.49
CA GLU A 28 2.55 -10.42 -9.42
C GLU A 28 3.34 -11.19 -10.47
N ARG A 29 3.36 -10.71 -11.71
CA ARG A 29 4.12 -11.35 -12.80
C ARG A 29 5.62 -11.30 -12.54
N ASP A 30 6.11 -10.22 -11.93
CA ASP A 30 7.53 -9.99 -11.73
C ASP A 30 8.07 -10.74 -10.49
N VAL A 31 7.21 -11.05 -9.51
CA VAL A 31 7.55 -11.87 -8.32
C VAL A 31 6.61 -13.08 -8.13
N PRO A 32 6.54 -14.04 -9.08
CA PRO A 32 5.51 -15.10 -9.09
C PRO A 32 5.68 -16.17 -8.00
N HIS A 33 6.70 -16.06 -7.16
CA HIS A 33 7.06 -17.05 -6.13
C HIS A 33 6.61 -16.65 -4.72
N VAL A 34 6.01 -15.46 -4.55
CA VAL A 34 5.49 -14.97 -3.27
C VAL A 34 3.97 -14.98 -3.27
N ASP A 35 3.38 -15.04 -2.08
CA ASP A 35 1.95 -14.82 -1.90
C ASP A 35 1.66 -13.33 -2.03
N ILE A 36 1.20 -12.90 -3.21
CA ILE A 36 1.09 -11.47 -3.54
C ILE A 36 0.16 -10.73 -2.59
N THR A 37 -0.94 -11.35 -2.17
CA THR A 37 -1.88 -10.69 -1.25
C THR A 37 -1.27 -10.47 0.13
N LYS A 38 -0.46 -11.41 0.62
CA LYS A 38 0.31 -11.21 1.86
C LYS A 38 1.40 -10.17 1.67
N GLU A 39 2.12 -10.22 0.56
CA GLU A 39 3.18 -9.28 0.24
C GLU A 39 2.67 -7.82 0.23
N LEU A 40 1.53 -7.56 -0.40
CA LEU A 40 0.91 -6.22 -0.42
C LEU A 40 0.51 -5.71 0.98
N VAL A 41 0.20 -6.61 1.91
CA VAL A 41 -0.09 -6.27 3.32
C VAL A 41 1.22 -6.03 4.07
N CYS A 42 2.17 -6.96 3.99
CA CYS A 42 3.46 -6.90 4.67
C CYS A 42 4.26 -5.66 4.26
N MET A 43 4.32 -5.34 2.96
CA MET A 43 5.00 -4.13 2.49
C MET A 43 4.48 -2.85 3.18
N TRP A 44 3.18 -2.80 3.50
CA TRP A 44 2.62 -1.67 4.25
C TRP A 44 2.90 -1.80 5.75
N PHE A 45 2.39 -2.85 6.39
CA PHE A 45 2.33 -2.96 7.86
C PHE A 45 3.63 -3.41 8.52
N ASP A 46 4.44 -4.21 7.82
CA ASP A 46 5.66 -4.80 8.36
C ASP A 46 6.93 -4.06 7.88
N ASP A 47 6.94 -3.52 6.65
CA ASP A 47 8.18 -3.01 6.04
C ASP A 47 8.29 -1.47 5.98
N LEU A 48 7.24 -0.76 5.56
CA LEU A 48 7.36 0.66 5.20
C LEU A 48 6.67 1.63 6.18
N TYR A 49 5.47 1.33 6.65
CA TYR A 49 4.71 2.25 7.49
C TYR A 49 5.02 2.07 8.98
N HIS A 50 5.98 2.86 9.47
CA HIS A 50 6.40 2.85 10.87
C HIS A 50 6.28 4.24 11.51
N PRO A 51 5.07 4.67 11.91
CA PRO A 51 4.88 5.99 12.49
C PRO A 51 5.72 6.17 13.75
N GLY A 52 6.25 7.38 13.95
CA GLY A 52 7.16 7.71 15.04
C GLY A 52 8.29 8.62 14.58
N ARG A 53 9.07 9.14 15.55
CA ARG A 53 9.97 10.29 15.35
C ARG A 53 10.79 10.26 14.05
N ALA A 54 11.42 9.14 13.71
CA ALA A 54 12.26 9.05 12.50
C ALA A 54 11.45 9.11 11.19
N PHE A 55 10.28 8.48 11.15
CA PHE A 55 9.37 8.49 10.01
C PHE A 55 8.62 9.83 9.90
N ASP A 56 8.17 10.36 11.03
CA ASP A 56 7.34 11.56 11.08
C ASP A 56 8.05 12.80 10.49
N HIS A 57 9.39 12.87 10.62
CA HIS A 57 10.18 13.97 10.04
C HIS A 57 10.22 13.97 8.51
N LEU A 58 9.76 12.90 7.83
CA LEU A 58 9.76 12.78 6.37
C LEU A 58 8.49 13.37 5.72
N PHE A 59 7.49 13.71 6.52
CA PHE A 59 6.17 14.10 6.06
C PHE A 59 5.67 15.33 6.82
N SER A 60 4.80 16.11 6.19
CA SER A 60 4.09 17.19 6.87
C SER A 60 3.02 16.61 7.80
N PRO A 61 2.52 17.40 8.78
CA PRO A 61 1.43 16.94 9.65
C PRO A 61 0.16 16.50 8.89
N ALA A 62 -0.16 17.16 7.77
CA ALA A 62 -1.33 16.81 6.96
C ALA A 62 -1.15 15.48 6.21
N GLU A 63 0.08 15.20 5.77
CA GLU A 63 0.44 13.93 5.14
C GLU A 63 0.45 12.79 6.14
N LEU A 64 1.00 13.02 7.35
CA LEU A 64 0.97 12.03 8.44
C LEU A 64 -0.46 11.66 8.82
N SER A 65 -1.37 12.66 8.90
CA SER A 65 -2.80 12.40 9.10
C SER A 65 -3.38 11.52 8.00
N ALA A 66 -3.05 11.81 6.73
CA ALA A 66 -3.54 11.02 5.59
C ALA A 66 -3.03 9.56 5.61
N LEU A 67 -1.76 9.37 5.97
CA LEU A 67 -1.15 8.04 6.07
C LEU A 67 -1.72 7.23 7.25
N ASP A 68 -1.94 7.85 8.40
CA ASP A 68 -2.59 7.22 9.57
C ASP A 68 -4.05 6.86 9.29
N GLU A 69 -4.81 7.76 8.66
CA GLU A 69 -6.19 7.51 8.20
C GLU A 69 -6.25 6.30 7.26
N PHE A 70 -5.34 6.23 6.28
CA PHE A 70 -5.27 5.10 5.36
C PHE A 70 -4.85 3.81 6.05
N SER A 71 -3.85 3.85 6.93
CA SER A 71 -3.34 2.66 7.62
C SER A 71 -4.45 1.99 8.45
N ARG A 72 -5.18 2.78 9.26
CA ARG A 72 -6.33 2.28 10.02
C ARG A 72 -7.45 1.76 9.12
N PHE A 73 -7.76 2.50 8.06
CA PHE A 73 -8.78 2.07 7.11
C PHE A 73 -8.42 0.71 6.48
N TYR A 74 -7.18 0.54 6.07
CA TYR A 74 -6.70 -0.72 5.49
C TYR A 74 -6.75 -1.84 6.53
N GLU A 75 -6.25 -1.62 7.75
CA GLU A 75 -6.29 -2.60 8.84
C GLU A 75 -7.72 -3.09 9.14
N ASP A 76 -8.68 -2.17 9.24
CA ASP A 76 -10.09 -2.48 9.47
C ASP A 76 -10.69 -3.38 8.37
N ARG A 77 -10.19 -3.30 7.13
CA ARG A 77 -10.68 -4.10 6.00
C ARG A 77 -10.04 -5.47 5.88
N LEU A 78 -8.87 -5.72 6.50
CA LEU A 78 -8.13 -6.98 6.35
C LEU A 78 -8.98 -8.20 6.69
N SER A 79 -9.77 -8.13 7.78
CA SER A 79 -10.64 -9.23 8.21
C SER A 79 -11.84 -9.50 7.28
N HIS A 80 -12.10 -8.60 6.34
CA HIS A 80 -13.20 -8.68 5.38
C HIS A 80 -12.75 -9.05 3.96
N LEU A 81 -11.44 -9.21 3.73
CA LEU A 81 -10.92 -9.65 2.44
C LEU A 81 -11.10 -11.16 2.26
N PRO A 82 -11.23 -11.64 1.01
CA PRO A 82 -11.17 -13.07 0.72
C PRO A 82 -9.86 -13.68 1.25
N GLU A 83 -9.89 -14.94 1.65
CA GLU A 83 -8.66 -15.67 1.99
C GLU A 83 -7.65 -15.61 0.84
N SER A 84 -6.38 -15.40 1.18
CA SER A 84 -5.31 -15.42 0.19
C SER A 84 -5.32 -16.74 -0.60
N GLN A 85 -5.22 -16.62 -1.92
CA GLN A 85 -4.94 -17.72 -2.84
C GLN A 85 -3.55 -17.58 -3.48
N GLY A 86 -2.67 -16.74 -2.91
CA GLY A 86 -1.34 -16.44 -3.46
C GLY A 86 -1.30 -15.46 -4.64
N THR A 87 -2.45 -15.09 -5.19
CA THR A 87 -2.60 -14.17 -6.34
C THR A 87 -3.56 -13.03 -5.99
N VAL A 88 -3.26 -11.83 -6.50
CA VAL A 88 -4.07 -10.63 -6.29
C VAL A 88 -5.41 -10.69 -7.03
N ARG A 89 -5.57 -11.59 -8.02
CA ARG A 89 -6.80 -11.70 -8.83
C ARG A 89 -8.06 -11.91 -7.99
N THR A 90 -7.94 -12.67 -6.91
CA THR A 90 -9.07 -12.92 -6.01
C THR A 90 -9.48 -11.66 -5.24
N TRP A 91 -8.51 -10.84 -4.85
CA TRP A 91 -8.75 -9.56 -4.20
C TRP A 91 -9.25 -8.49 -5.18
N LEU A 92 -8.76 -8.45 -6.42
CA LEU A 92 -9.24 -7.50 -7.45
C LEU A 92 -10.74 -7.62 -7.77
N GLY A 93 -11.33 -8.81 -7.55
CA GLY A 93 -12.77 -9.03 -7.64
C GLY A 93 -13.57 -8.65 -6.38
N SER A 94 -12.89 -8.33 -5.28
CA SER A 94 -13.51 -7.97 -4.00
C SER A 94 -13.88 -6.48 -3.96
N PRO A 95 -15.13 -6.12 -3.63
CA PRO A 95 -15.49 -4.71 -3.40
C PRO A 95 -14.71 -4.11 -2.23
N VAL A 96 -14.37 -4.90 -1.21
CA VAL A 96 -13.59 -4.46 -0.05
C VAL A 96 -12.17 -4.06 -0.47
N TRP A 97 -11.55 -4.82 -1.39
CA TRP A 97 -10.23 -4.45 -1.90
C TRP A 97 -10.30 -3.19 -2.75
N ARG A 98 -11.35 -3.04 -3.58
CA ARG A 98 -11.58 -1.82 -4.36
C ARG A 98 -11.67 -0.58 -3.47
N GLU A 99 -12.32 -0.67 -2.30
CA GLU A 99 -12.32 0.41 -1.32
C GLU A 99 -10.91 0.77 -0.82
N VAL A 100 -10.06 -0.22 -0.55
CA VAL A 100 -8.66 -0.02 -0.15
C VAL A 100 -7.88 0.66 -1.27
N MET A 101 -8.03 0.19 -2.52
CA MET A 101 -7.37 0.78 -3.69
C MET A 101 -7.78 2.26 -3.87
N ASP A 102 -9.07 2.57 -3.75
CA ASP A 102 -9.59 3.93 -3.87
C ASP A 102 -9.06 4.84 -2.75
N TYR A 103 -8.95 4.34 -1.52
CA TYR A 103 -8.36 5.11 -0.42
C TYR A 103 -6.86 5.30 -0.62
N ALA A 104 -6.13 4.26 -1.05
CA ALA A 104 -4.71 4.36 -1.38
C ALA A 104 -4.47 5.44 -2.45
N HIS A 105 -5.33 5.51 -3.48
CA HIS A 105 -5.27 6.56 -4.50
C HIS A 105 -5.41 7.97 -3.91
N ARG A 106 -6.46 8.21 -3.10
CA ARG A 106 -6.66 9.51 -2.44
C ARG A 106 -5.51 9.89 -1.52
N THR A 107 -4.94 8.93 -0.79
CA THR A 107 -3.80 9.15 0.10
C THR A 107 -2.54 9.46 -0.70
N HIS A 108 -2.30 8.75 -1.80
CA HIS A 108 -1.20 9.04 -2.73
C HIS A 108 -1.27 10.49 -3.24
N GLU A 109 -2.45 10.96 -3.67
CA GLU A 109 -2.62 12.36 -4.10
C GLU A 109 -2.27 13.38 -3.00
N ARG A 110 -2.61 13.10 -1.75
CA ARG A 110 -2.35 13.98 -0.60
C ARG A 110 -0.88 14.09 -0.20
N ILE A 111 -0.05 13.10 -0.55
CA ILE A 111 1.40 13.09 -0.25
C ILE A 111 2.27 13.35 -1.49
N VAL A 112 1.62 13.49 -2.66
CA VAL A 112 2.30 13.84 -3.91
C VAL A 112 2.35 15.35 -4.15
N ALA A 113 1.32 16.07 -3.70
CA ALA A 113 1.22 17.53 -3.73
C ALA A 113 2.32 18.23 -2.91
#